data_AF-A0A2E1I3B4-F1
#
_entry.id   AF-A0A2E1I3B4-F1
#
_cell.length_a   1.000
_cell.length_b   1.000
_cell.length_c   1.000
_cell.angle_alpha   90.00
_cell.angle_beta   90.00
_cell.angle_gamma   90.00
#
_symmetry.space_group_name_H-M   'P 1'
#
loop_
_entity.id
_entity.type
_entity.pdbx_description
1 polymer ?
#
loop_
_entity_poly.entity_id
_entity_poly.type
_entity_poly.pdbx_seq_one_letter_code
_entity_poly.pdbx_strand_id
1 'polypeptide(L)'
;MIEQDLNIIIRFTAKSKIGSGHLFHSVSLFKEFTTKNIHSQLILKDCDAFAQKKLNDMEIKYTVETSNNIFSELFIDKNKNIVINDILDTDESEVKFLKSLGFKVVNIEDKGTGANFADGVINALYDKSTRNLNELNGPKYTVLREDFKIEKDRLDYSKNKKIIVSFGGTDPAMLSEKIYNS
;
A
#
# COMPACT_ATOMS: atom_id res chain seq x y z
N MET A 1 15.68 29.63 -0.02
CA MET A 1 14.80 28.54 0.43
C MET A 1 15.49 27.25 0.07
N ILE A 2 15.86 26.42 1.04
CA ILE A 2 16.33 25.06 0.73
C ILE A 2 15.09 24.32 0.23
N GLU A 3 15.15 23.80 -0.99
CA GLU A 3 14.11 22.92 -1.54
C GLU A 3 14.02 21.71 -0.61
N GLN A 4 12.88 21.53 0.07
CA GLN A 4 12.69 20.41 0.98
C GLN A 4 12.28 19.19 0.16
N ASP A 5 13.19 18.23 0.02
CA ASP A 5 12.91 16.97 -0.66
C ASP A 5 11.99 16.07 0.19
N LEU A 6 11.28 15.18 -0.49
CA LEU A 6 10.42 14.18 0.14
C LEU A 6 11.22 12.92 0.43
N ASN A 7 11.07 12.37 1.63
CA ASN A 7 11.52 11.03 1.99
C ASN A 7 10.29 10.17 2.32
N ILE A 8 9.98 9.19 1.48
CA ILE A 8 8.79 8.35 1.59
C ILE A 8 9.17 6.95 2.08
N ILE A 9 8.53 6.50 3.15
CA ILE A 9 8.64 5.14 3.65
C ILE A 9 7.29 4.46 3.42
N ILE A 10 7.24 3.45 2.57
CA ILE A 10 6.03 2.66 2.33
C ILE A 10 6.17 1.37 3.13
N ARG A 11 5.34 1.23 4.15
CA ARG A 11 5.36 0.12 5.08
C ARG A 11 4.11 -0.72 4.91
N PHE A 12 4.27 -2.02 4.72
CA PHE A 12 3.13 -2.90 4.42
C PHE A 12 3.27 -4.28 5.05
N THR A 13 2.13 -4.98 5.16
CA THR A 13 2.04 -6.38 5.60
C THR A 13 1.57 -7.25 4.44
N ALA A 14 2.22 -8.39 4.20
CA ALA A 14 1.81 -9.33 3.17
C ALA A 14 2.18 -10.76 3.58
N LYS A 15 1.17 -11.63 3.62
CA LYS A 15 1.33 -13.06 3.90
C LYS A 15 0.60 -13.87 2.84
N SER A 16 1.19 -14.98 2.43
CA SER A 16 0.61 -15.95 1.49
C SER A 16 -0.83 -16.36 1.84
N LYS A 17 -1.15 -16.48 3.14
CA LYS A 17 -2.48 -16.85 3.63
C LYS A 17 -3.47 -15.69 3.76
N ILE A 18 -2.98 -14.46 3.95
CA ILE A 18 -3.82 -13.28 4.17
C ILE A 18 -4.15 -12.60 2.83
N GLY A 19 -3.17 -12.57 1.92
CA GLY A 19 -3.32 -11.98 0.60
C GLY A 19 -2.07 -11.23 0.16
N SER A 20 -1.93 -11.05 -1.15
CA SER A 20 -0.83 -10.34 -1.79
C SER A 20 -1.17 -8.90 -2.19
N GLY A 21 -2.38 -8.42 -1.83
CA GLY A 21 -2.89 -7.10 -2.22
C GLY A 21 -1.97 -5.96 -1.81
N HIS A 22 -1.67 -5.82 -0.52
CA HIS A 22 -0.80 -4.75 0.00
C HIS A 22 0.61 -4.78 -0.59
N LEU A 23 1.17 -5.96 -0.90
CA LEU A 23 2.46 -6.07 -1.59
C LEU A 23 2.40 -5.40 -2.97
N PHE A 24 1.46 -5.79 -3.82
CA PHE A 24 1.37 -5.24 -5.18
C PHE A 24 0.94 -3.77 -5.18
N HIS A 25 0.11 -3.38 -4.23
CA HIS A 25 -0.29 -2.00 -4.02
C HIS A 25 0.91 -1.12 -3.64
N SER A 26 1.66 -1.52 -2.61
CA SER A 26 2.86 -0.83 -2.15
C SER A 26 3.96 -0.79 -3.22
N VAL A 27 4.15 -1.86 -3.99
CA VAL A 27 5.08 -1.86 -5.14
C VAL A 27 4.64 -0.87 -6.22
N SER A 28 3.32 -0.75 -6.49
CA SER A 28 2.81 0.20 -7.48
C SER A 28 3.05 1.64 -7.04
N LEU A 29 2.81 1.96 -5.77
CA LEU A 29 3.13 3.26 -5.18
C LEU A 29 4.64 3.56 -5.24
N PHE A 30 5.47 2.60 -4.86
CA PHE A 30 6.93 2.74 -4.90
C PHE A 30 7.45 3.07 -6.31
N LYS A 31 6.95 2.36 -7.32
CA LYS A 31 7.30 2.64 -8.72
C LYS A 31 6.85 4.03 -9.16
N GLU A 32 5.65 4.46 -8.78
CA GLU A 32 5.14 5.80 -9.10
C GLU A 32 5.96 6.93 -8.45
N PHE A 33 6.47 6.73 -7.22
CA PHE A 33 7.39 7.71 -6.62
C PHE A 33 8.76 7.70 -7.30
N THR A 34 9.24 6.52 -7.67
CA THR A 34 10.52 6.35 -8.38
C THR A 34 10.49 7.06 -9.74
N THR A 35 9.42 6.91 -10.52
CA THR A 35 9.28 7.61 -11.83
C THR A 35 9.24 9.13 -11.70
N LYS A 36 8.83 9.64 -10.53
CA LYS A 36 8.85 11.08 -10.19
C LYS A 36 10.14 11.54 -9.52
N ASN A 37 11.17 10.69 -9.45
CA ASN A 37 12.43 10.95 -8.76
C ASN A 37 12.26 11.31 -7.27
N ILE A 38 11.22 10.78 -6.62
CA ILE A 38 10.99 10.96 -5.18
C ILE A 38 11.72 9.83 -4.44
N HIS A 39 12.54 10.19 -3.46
CA HIS A 39 13.21 9.22 -2.61
C HIS A 39 12.18 8.39 -1.84
N SER A 40 12.18 7.08 -2.06
CA SER A 40 11.24 6.15 -1.43
C SER A 40 11.87 4.82 -1.08
N GLN A 41 11.35 4.15 -0.05
CA GLN A 41 11.82 2.85 0.44
C GLN A 41 10.65 1.95 0.86
N LEU A 42 10.80 0.64 0.68
CA LEU A 42 9.82 -0.37 1.11
C LEU A 42 10.22 -1.00 2.45
N ILE A 43 9.30 -1.02 3.41
CA ILE A 43 9.45 -1.66 4.72
C ILE A 43 8.43 -2.79 4.87
N LEU A 44 8.92 -3.98 5.20
CA LEU A 44 8.10 -5.17 5.43
C LEU A 44 7.81 -5.30 6.92
N LYS A 45 6.55 -5.11 7.31
CA LYS A 45 6.05 -5.39 8.66
C LYS A 45 5.35 -6.75 8.64
N ASP A 46 5.79 -7.69 9.48
CA ASP A 46 5.12 -8.98 9.66
C ASP A 46 4.79 -9.70 8.32
N CYS A 47 5.74 -9.67 7.37
CA CYS A 47 5.60 -10.34 6.08
C CYS A 47 6.24 -11.74 6.12
N ASP A 48 5.65 -12.71 5.41
CA ASP A 48 6.27 -14.01 5.23
C ASP A 48 7.25 -14.03 4.04
N ALA A 49 7.90 -15.19 3.83
CA ALA A 49 8.90 -15.36 2.78
C ALA A 49 8.36 -15.13 1.35
N PHE A 50 7.04 -15.19 1.15
CA PHE A 50 6.44 -14.93 -0.16
C PHE A 50 6.64 -13.48 -0.60
N ALA A 51 6.48 -12.51 0.31
CA ALA A 51 6.68 -11.10 -0.01
C ALA A 51 8.14 -10.81 -0.41
N GLN A 52 9.08 -11.34 0.37
CA GLN A 52 10.52 -11.20 0.12
C GLN A 52 10.93 -11.80 -1.21
N LYS A 53 10.47 -13.04 -1.50
CA LYS A 53 10.73 -13.70 -2.78
C LYS A 53 10.23 -12.83 -3.95
N LYS A 54 9.01 -12.31 -3.86
CA LYS A 54 8.43 -11.48 -4.92
C LYS A 54 9.18 -10.18 -5.17
N LEU A 55 9.67 -9.52 -4.11
CA LEU A 55 10.46 -8.31 -4.27
C LEU A 55 11.84 -8.61 -4.88
N ASN A 56 12.48 -9.70 -4.48
CA ASN A 56 13.73 -10.17 -5.07
C ASN A 56 13.57 -10.52 -6.56
N ASP A 57 12.49 -11.21 -6.93
CA ASP A 57 12.16 -11.53 -8.33
C ASP A 57 11.97 -10.25 -9.19
N MET A 58 11.60 -9.13 -8.56
CA MET A 58 11.44 -7.82 -9.20
C MET A 58 12.68 -6.92 -9.08
N GLU A 59 13.75 -7.41 -8.46
CA GLU A 59 14.98 -6.65 -8.16
C GLU A 59 14.73 -5.37 -7.32
N ILE A 60 13.69 -5.39 -6.48
CA ILE A 60 13.33 -4.26 -5.63
C ILE A 60 13.98 -4.43 -4.25
N LYS A 61 14.76 -3.43 -3.84
CA LYS A 61 15.33 -3.38 -2.49
C LYS A 61 14.25 -3.09 -1.46
N TYR A 62 14.39 -3.72 -0.30
CA TYR A 62 13.48 -3.55 0.83
C TYR A 62 14.22 -3.73 2.15
N THR A 63 13.58 -3.28 3.23
CA THR A 63 14.06 -3.48 4.58
C THR A 63 13.01 -4.22 5.40
N VAL A 64 13.43 -5.16 6.24
CA VAL A 64 12.54 -5.88 7.15
C VAL A 64 12.46 -5.13 8.47
N GLU A 65 11.24 -4.88 8.96
CA GLU A 65 11.03 -4.27 10.27
C GLU A 65 11.33 -5.30 11.36
N THR A 66 12.52 -5.18 11.95
CA THR A 66 12.94 -6.01 13.08
C THR A 66 12.69 -5.31 14.42
N SER A 67 12.64 -3.98 14.43
CA SER A 67 12.33 -3.16 15.60
C SER A 67 11.94 -1.74 15.19
N ASN A 68 11.36 -0.98 16.13
CA ASN A 68 10.97 0.42 15.93
C ASN A 68 12.17 1.37 15.71
N ASN A 69 13.40 0.99 16.08
CA ASN A 69 14.58 1.85 15.93
C ASN A 69 14.91 2.16 14.47
N ILE A 70 14.43 1.32 13.54
CA ILE A 70 14.66 1.49 12.10
C ILE A 70 14.14 2.82 11.58
N PHE A 71 13.04 3.35 12.14
CA PHE A 71 12.46 4.60 11.67
C PHE A 71 13.35 5.81 11.98
N SER A 72 14.12 5.76 13.06
CA SER A 72 15.11 6.79 13.37
C SER A 72 16.26 6.78 12.36
N GLU A 73 16.66 5.60 11.87
CA GLU A 73 17.71 5.45 10.85
C GLU A 73 17.24 5.87 9.46
N LEU A 74 15.94 5.73 9.18
CA LEU A 74 15.33 6.10 7.90
C LEU A 74 14.96 7.58 7.82
N PHE A 75 15.05 8.32 8.92
CA PHE A 75 14.78 9.75 8.95
C PHE A 75 15.90 10.52 8.24
N ILE A 76 15.52 11.45 7.35
CA ILE A 76 16.47 12.31 6.64
C ILE A 76 16.27 13.75 7.10
N ASP A 77 17.30 14.32 7.72
CA ASP A 77 17.29 15.71 8.17
C ASP A 77 17.01 16.67 7.01
N LYS A 78 16.23 17.72 7.30
CA LYS A 78 15.79 18.76 6.35
C LYS A 78 14.80 18.30 5.27
N ASN A 79 14.54 17.00 5.13
CA ASN A 79 13.49 16.46 4.26
C ASN A 79 12.13 16.44 4.96
N LYS A 80 11.06 16.36 4.16
CA LYS A 80 9.73 15.98 4.67
C LYS A 80 9.65 14.46 4.70
N ASN A 81 9.72 13.92 5.91
CA ASN A 81 9.67 12.48 6.16
C ASN A 81 8.22 12.02 6.29
N ILE A 82 7.79 11.09 5.43
CA ILE A 82 6.42 10.58 5.38
C ILE A 82 6.45 9.06 5.47
N VAL A 83 5.68 8.49 6.40
CA VAL A 83 5.37 7.04 6.43
C VAL A 83 3.99 6.83 5.84
N ILE A 84 3.89 5.95 4.85
CA ILE A 84 2.65 5.44 4.28
C ILE A 84 2.47 4.01 4.79
N ASN A 85 1.47 3.79 5.64
CA ASN A 85 1.11 2.47 6.15
C ASN A 85 0.03 1.85 5.24
N ASP A 86 0.38 0.79 4.55
CA ASP A 86 -0.53 -0.11 3.83
C ASP A 86 -0.61 -1.44 4.60
N ILE A 87 -1.15 -1.33 5.82
CA ILE A 87 -1.34 -2.43 6.77
C ILE A 87 -2.80 -2.41 7.22
N LEU A 88 -3.36 -3.58 7.54
CA LEU A 88 -4.79 -3.75 7.86
C LEU A 88 -5.34 -2.65 8.79
N ASP A 89 -4.87 -2.62 10.04
CA ASP A 89 -5.27 -1.60 11.02
C ASP A 89 -4.06 -1.17 11.83
N THR A 90 -3.84 0.13 11.98
CA THR A 90 -2.78 0.68 12.85
C THR A 90 -3.32 0.94 14.25
N ASP A 91 -2.43 0.86 15.24
CA ASP A 91 -2.76 1.27 16.60
C ASP A 91 -2.30 2.71 16.90
N GLU A 92 -2.96 3.33 17.88
CA GLU A 92 -2.65 4.68 18.35
C GLU A 92 -1.19 4.86 18.78
N SER A 93 -0.61 3.87 19.47
CA SER A 93 0.74 3.97 20.00
C SER A 93 1.78 3.96 18.89
N GLU A 94 1.56 3.16 17.85
CA GLU A 94 2.42 3.03 16.68
C GLU A 94 2.44 4.33 15.87
N VAL A 95 1.26 4.90 15.57
CA VAL A 95 1.18 6.17 14.84
C VAL A 95 1.78 7.31 15.67
N LYS A 96 1.50 7.39 16.96
CA LYS A 96 2.09 8.42 17.84
C LYS A 96 3.61 8.29 17.92
N PHE A 97 4.14 7.07 17.97
CA PHE A 97 5.58 6.83 17.96
C PHE A 97 6.22 7.40 16.68
N LEU A 98 5.69 7.06 15.49
CA LEU A 98 6.20 7.60 14.22
C LEU A 98 6.16 9.14 14.19
N LYS A 99 5.07 9.74 14.67
CA LYS A 99 4.95 11.21 14.75
C LYS A 99 5.92 11.83 15.73
N SER A 100 6.24 11.15 16.84
CA SER A 100 7.22 11.62 17.82
C SER A 100 8.64 11.71 17.24
N LEU A 101 8.94 10.91 16.21
CA LEU A 101 10.18 10.96 15.43
C LEU A 101 10.16 12.03 14.33
N GLY A 102 9.07 12.79 14.18
CA GLY A 102 8.93 13.85 13.19
C GLY A 102 8.37 13.40 11.83
N PHE A 103 7.89 12.16 11.69
CA PHE A 103 7.22 11.72 10.47
C PHE A 103 5.81 12.30 10.36
N LYS A 104 5.41 12.58 9.12
CA LYS A 104 3.99 12.62 8.73
C LYS A 104 3.50 11.20 8.47
N VAL A 105 2.31 10.87 8.96
CA VAL A 105 1.76 9.51 8.84
C VAL A 105 0.52 9.52 7.96
N VAL A 106 0.54 8.71 6.92
CA VAL A 106 -0.60 8.45 6.03
C VAL A 106 -0.94 6.97 6.12
N ASN A 107 -2.20 6.63 6.40
CA ASN A 107 -2.64 5.24 6.44
C ASN A 107 -3.55 4.93 5.24
N ILE A 108 -3.56 3.69 4.79
CA ILE A 108 -4.37 3.18 3.69
C ILE A 108 -5.35 2.14 4.23
N GLU A 109 -6.65 2.33 3.97
CA GLU A 109 -7.74 1.42 4.35
C GLU A 109 -7.80 1.07 5.85
N ASP A 110 -7.21 1.93 6.70
CA ASP A 110 -7.05 1.72 8.14
C ASP A 110 -8.28 2.15 8.92
N LYS A 111 -8.83 1.23 9.72
CA LYS A 111 -9.97 1.43 10.63
C LYS A 111 -9.59 1.25 12.09
N GLY A 112 -8.30 1.07 12.39
CA GLY A 112 -7.75 0.93 13.72
C GLY A 112 -7.73 2.25 14.49
N THR A 113 -7.29 2.19 15.75
CA THR A 113 -7.23 3.37 16.62
C THR A 113 -6.19 4.39 16.17
N GLY A 114 -5.16 3.96 15.43
CA GLY A 114 -4.12 4.83 14.89
C GLY A 114 -4.60 5.80 13.81
N ALA A 115 -5.67 5.44 13.08
CA ALA A 115 -6.30 6.29 12.06
C ALA A 115 -6.65 7.70 12.59
N ASN A 116 -7.06 7.81 13.85
CA ASN A 116 -7.44 9.09 14.48
C ASN A 116 -6.24 10.04 14.69
N PHE A 117 -5.02 9.51 14.67
CA PHE A 117 -3.79 10.27 14.92
C PHE A 117 -2.97 10.48 13.64
N ALA A 118 -3.32 9.79 12.55
CA ALA A 118 -2.69 9.96 11.25
C ALA A 118 -2.92 11.37 10.69
N ASP A 119 -1.97 11.86 9.90
CA ASP A 119 -2.12 13.11 9.16
C ASP A 119 -3.07 12.95 7.96
N GLY A 120 -3.29 11.71 7.49
CA GLY A 120 -4.32 11.38 6.50
C GLY A 120 -4.63 9.89 6.47
N VAL A 121 -5.85 9.55 6.11
CA VAL A 121 -6.27 8.15 5.88
C VAL A 121 -6.91 8.06 4.49
N ILE A 122 -6.39 7.18 3.63
CA ILE A 122 -6.87 6.98 2.27
C ILE A 122 -7.72 5.72 2.22
N ASN A 123 -8.99 5.88 1.90
CA ASN A 123 -9.99 4.81 1.80
C ASN A 123 -10.61 4.83 0.40
N ALA A 124 -9.97 4.15 -0.54
CA ALA A 124 -10.42 4.10 -1.93
C ALA A 124 -11.66 3.21 -2.12
N LEU A 125 -11.88 2.24 -1.24
CA LEU A 125 -12.97 1.25 -1.35
C LEU A 125 -14.32 1.72 -0.79
N TYR A 126 -14.32 2.75 0.06
CA TYR A 126 -15.51 3.21 0.76
C TYR A 126 -15.95 4.58 0.29
N ASP A 127 -17.26 4.78 0.20
CA ASP A 127 -17.83 6.11 0.12
C ASP A 127 -17.69 6.82 1.47
N LYS A 128 -17.50 8.14 1.40
CA LYS A 128 -17.13 9.04 2.52
C LYS A 128 -17.66 8.59 3.88
N SER A 129 -16.77 8.16 4.77
CA SER A 129 -17.11 7.99 6.18
C SER A 129 -17.33 9.37 6.83
N THR A 130 -18.32 9.47 7.71
CA THR A 130 -18.64 10.71 8.44
C THR A 130 -17.78 10.91 9.69
N ARG A 131 -16.80 10.04 9.95
CA ARG A 131 -16.16 9.96 11.28
C ARG A 131 -14.85 10.73 11.41
N ASN A 132 -14.09 10.94 10.33
CA ASN A 132 -12.79 11.64 10.41
C ASN A 132 -12.64 12.75 9.37
N LEU A 133 -12.14 13.90 9.82
CA LEU A 133 -11.89 15.08 8.97
C LEU A 133 -10.70 14.88 8.01
N ASN A 134 -9.80 13.94 8.31
CA ASN A 134 -8.57 13.68 7.54
C ASN A 134 -8.69 12.47 6.59
N GLU A 135 -9.91 12.01 6.30
CA GLU A 135 -10.14 10.87 5.41
C GLU A 135 -10.36 11.28 3.96
N LEU A 136 -9.58 10.67 3.07
CA LEU A 136 -9.64 10.78 1.63
C LEU A 136 -10.36 9.54 1.08
N ASN A 137 -11.63 9.69 0.73
CA ASN A 137 -12.51 8.57 0.37
C ASN A 137 -12.85 8.49 -1.14
N GLY A 138 -13.10 7.27 -1.59
CA GLY A 138 -13.68 6.95 -2.88
C GLY A 138 -12.68 6.67 -4.00
N PRO A 139 -13.18 6.24 -5.17
CA PRO A 139 -12.38 5.62 -6.24
C PRO A 139 -11.35 6.56 -6.88
N LYS A 140 -11.47 7.87 -6.69
CA LYS A 140 -10.46 8.84 -7.15
C LYS A 140 -9.11 8.69 -6.45
N TYR A 141 -9.04 7.98 -5.33
CA TYR A 141 -7.81 7.67 -4.60
C TYR A 141 -7.33 6.24 -4.82
N THR A 142 -7.94 5.47 -5.73
CA THR A 142 -7.49 4.11 -6.06
C THR A 142 -6.11 4.15 -6.73
N VAL A 143 -5.22 3.29 -6.27
CA VAL A 143 -3.97 3.00 -6.97
C VAL A 143 -4.21 1.90 -7.99
N LEU A 144 -4.26 2.28 -9.27
CA LEU A 144 -4.38 1.35 -10.38
C LEU A 144 -3.00 0.96 -10.90
N ARG A 145 -2.81 -0.33 -11.20
CA ARG A 145 -1.61 -0.82 -11.89
C ARG A 145 -1.57 -0.24 -13.31
N GLU A 146 -0.37 0.07 -13.81
CA GLU A 146 -0.16 0.69 -15.13
C GLU A 146 -0.91 -0.02 -16.26
N ASP A 147 -0.95 -1.36 -16.25
CA ASP A 147 -1.66 -2.14 -17.26
C ASP A 147 -3.16 -1.75 -17.39
N PHE A 148 -3.81 -1.34 -16.30
CA PHE A 148 -5.20 -0.89 -16.32
C PHE A 148 -5.36 0.58 -16.75
N LYS A 149 -4.28 1.38 -16.70
CA LYS A 149 -4.30 2.78 -17.17
C LYS A 149 -4.23 2.86 -18.70
N ILE A 150 -3.53 1.91 -19.33
CA ILE A 150 -3.25 1.89 -20.78
C ILE A 150 -4.47 1.41 -21.59
N GLU A 151 -5.29 0.52 -21.03
CA GLU A 151 -6.35 -0.23 -21.75
C GLU A 151 -7.70 0.50 -21.89
N LYS A 152 -7.77 1.81 -21.65
CA LYS A 152 -9.05 2.54 -21.59
C LYS A 152 -9.78 2.67 -22.94
N ASP A 153 -9.05 2.74 -24.04
CA ASP A 153 -9.60 3.31 -25.29
C ASP A 153 -9.84 2.31 -26.44
N ARG A 154 -9.70 0.99 -26.24
CA ARG A 154 -9.82 0.00 -27.35
C ARG A 154 -10.46 -1.35 -26.99
N LEU A 155 -11.54 -1.37 -26.22
CA LEU A 155 -12.24 -2.62 -25.89
C LEU A 155 -13.54 -2.77 -26.68
N ASP A 156 -13.51 -3.59 -27.74
CA ASP A 156 -14.71 -4.07 -28.43
C ASP A 156 -15.27 -5.29 -27.71
N TYR A 157 -16.26 -5.06 -26.84
CA TYR A 157 -16.91 -6.11 -26.06
C TYR A 157 -17.89 -6.97 -26.87
N SER A 158 -18.20 -6.62 -28.13
CA SER A 158 -19.20 -7.33 -28.94
C SER A 158 -18.80 -8.79 -29.27
N LYS A 159 -17.50 -9.13 -29.12
CA LYS A 159 -16.95 -10.47 -29.37
C LYS A 159 -16.55 -11.24 -28.13
N ASN A 160 -16.73 -10.68 -26.92
CA ASN A 160 -16.30 -11.34 -25.69
C ASN A 160 -17.26 -12.46 -25.29
N LYS A 161 -16.97 -13.67 -25.80
CA LYS A 161 -17.69 -14.92 -25.47
C LYS A 161 -17.09 -15.68 -24.27
N LYS A 162 -16.09 -15.09 -23.59
CA LYS A 162 -15.33 -15.74 -22.51
C LYS A 162 -15.61 -15.04 -21.18
N ILE A 163 -15.77 -15.82 -20.14
CA ILE A 163 -15.91 -15.35 -18.76
C ILE A 163 -14.55 -15.47 -18.08
N ILE A 164 -14.11 -14.42 -17.40
CA ILE A 164 -12.95 -14.47 -16.50
C ILE A 164 -13.49 -14.58 -15.07
N VAL A 165 -13.04 -15.60 -14.34
CA VAL A 165 -13.33 -15.78 -12.92
C VAL A 165 -12.04 -15.55 -12.15
N SER A 166 -12.07 -14.65 -11.16
CA SER A 166 -10.94 -14.38 -10.28
C SER A 166 -11.44 -13.97 -8.89
N PHE A 167 -10.87 -14.58 -7.85
CA PHE A 167 -11.11 -14.25 -6.44
C PHE A 167 -9.91 -13.57 -5.79
N GLY A 168 -9.08 -12.90 -6.59
CA GLY A 168 -7.84 -12.28 -6.15
C GLY A 168 -6.63 -13.22 -6.19
N GLY A 169 -5.54 -12.80 -5.55
CA GLY A 169 -4.22 -13.39 -5.78
C GLY A 169 -3.97 -14.77 -5.16
N THR A 170 -4.79 -15.20 -4.20
CA THR A 170 -4.52 -16.42 -3.42
C THR A 170 -5.64 -17.46 -3.43
N ASP A 171 -6.89 -17.07 -3.74
CA ASP A 171 -8.10 -17.94 -3.77
C ASP A 171 -8.07 -19.12 -2.78
N PRO A 172 -7.95 -18.85 -1.46
CA PRO A 172 -7.68 -19.89 -0.47
C PRO A 172 -8.82 -20.91 -0.32
N ALA A 173 -10.03 -20.56 -0.76
CA ALA A 173 -11.21 -21.42 -0.71
C ALA A 173 -11.48 -22.20 -2.02
N MET A 174 -10.56 -22.09 -2.99
CA MET A 174 -10.62 -22.73 -4.31
C MET A 174 -11.94 -22.44 -5.04
N LEU A 175 -12.42 -21.20 -4.94
CA LEU A 175 -13.71 -20.79 -5.50
C LEU A 175 -13.66 -20.77 -7.03
N SER A 176 -12.50 -20.43 -7.61
CA SER A 176 -12.31 -20.44 -9.06
C SER A 176 -12.52 -21.86 -9.63
N GLU A 177 -12.00 -22.88 -8.94
CA GLU A 177 -12.17 -24.28 -9.36
C GLU A 177 -13.62 -24.75 -9.20
N LYS A 178 -14.27 -24.40 -8.09
CA LYS A 178 -15.68 -24.77 -7.84
C LYS A 178 -16.61 -24.21 -8.91
N ILE A 179 -16.39 -22.96 -9.35
CA ILE A 179 -17.18 -22.33 -10.42
C ILE A 179 -16.84 -22.94 -11.78
N TYR A 180 -15.59 -23.31 -12.02
CA TYR A 180 -15.23 -23.96 -13.28
C TYR A 180 -15.90 -25.33 -13.45
N ASN A 181 -16.09 -26.06 -12.35
CA ASN A 181 -16.66 -27.40 -12.33
C ASN A 181 -18.20 -27.44 -12.18
N SER A 182 -18.86 -26.28 -12.04
CA SER A 182 -20.33 -26.17 -11.93
C SER A 182 -21.01 -26.05 -13.29
#